data_AF-A0A7R9YTW2-F1
#
_entry.id   AF-A0A7R9YTW2-F1
#
_cell.length_a   1.000
_cell.length_b   1.000
_cell.length_c   1.000
_cell.angle_alpha   90.00
_cell.angle_beta   90.00
_cell.angle_gamma   90.00
#
_symmetry.space_group_name_H-M   'P 1'
#
loop_
_entity.id
_entity.type
_entity.pdbx_description
1 polymer ?
#
loop_
_entity_poly.entity_id
_entity_poly.type
_entity_poly.pdbx_seq_one_letter_code
_entity_poly.pdbx_strand_id
1 'polypeptide(L)'
;GEDTKGPRTPPQYAYDSYGQVCGEGQGIEGDAVTPLACAFLSNAQRQILLDGVWHSMSRVGTFEEDSGTVWYGSDAVVDAWLWALVEPHAATTAAQSTQQQAQQTQQAQQTQQAQQTQ
;
A
#
# COMPACT_ATOMS: atom_id res chain seq x y z
N GLY A 1 10.81 -30.07 -23.48
CA GLY A 1 10.87 -30.69 -22.14
C GLY A 1 9.45 -30.85 -21.70
N GLU A 2 9.10 -32.03 -21.21
CA GLU A 2 7.73 -32.48 -21.00
C GLU A 2 7.02 -31.68 -19.88
N ASP A 3 6.04 -30.84 -20.24
CA ASP A 3 5.19 -30.06 -19.32
C ASP A 3 4.11 -30.95 -18.69
N THR A 4 4.52 -31.98 -17.94
CA THR A 4 3.61 -32.92 -17.24
C THR A 4 3.52 -32.63 -15.74
N LYS A 5 3.55 -31.36 -15.33
CA LYS A 5 3.17 -31.02 -13.95
C LYS A 5 1.64 -30.96 -13.87
N GLY A 6 1.04 -31.94 -13.18
CA GLY A 6 -0.37 -31.91 -12.80
C GLY A 6 -0.74 -30.64 -12.02
N PRO A 7 -2.01 -30.46 -11.63
CA PRO A 7 -2.47 -29.21 -11.00
C PRO A 7 -1.58 -28.86 -9.80
N ARG A 8 -0.97 -27.68 -9.84
CA ARG A 8 -0.10 -27.21 -8.75
C ARG A 8 -0.94 -26.98 -7.50
N THR A 9 -0.43 -27.42 -6.36
CA THR A 9 -0.99 -27.01 -5.07
C THR A 9 -0.68 -25.52 -4.85
N PRO A 10 -1.50 -24.79 -4.07
CA PRO A 10 -1.23 -23.38 -3.80
C PRO A 10 0.19 -23.12 -3.23
N PRO A 11 0.73 -23.93 -2.30
CA PRO A 11 2.12 -23.76 -1.85
C PRO A 11 3.18 -23.96 -2.94
N GLN A 12 3.01 -24.97 -3.81
CA GLN A 12 3.93 -25.20 -4.92
C GLN A 12 3.89 -24.05 -5.93
N TYR A 13 2.69 -23.54 -6.20
CA TYR A 13 2.51 -22.39 -7.06
C TYR A 13 3.20 -21.14 -6.50
N ALA A 14 3.04 -20.86 -5.21
CA ALA A 14 3.70 -19.76 -4.52
C ALA A 14 5.23 -19.89 -4.61
N TYR A 15 5.78 -21.06 -4.25
CA TYR A 15 7.21 -21.34 -4.35
C TYR A 15 7.77 -21.07 -5.74
N ASP A 16 7.13 -21.64 -6.78
CA ASP A 16 7.57 -21.49 -8.17
C ASP A 16 7.46 -20.02 -8.64
N SER A 17 6.43 -19.29 -8.22
CA SER A 17 6.24 -17.87 -8.57
C SER A 17 7.30 -16.99 -7.90
N TYR A 18 7.55 -17.18 -6.62
CA TYR A 18 8.57 -16.42 -5.89
C TYR A 18 9.97 -16.71 -6.42
N GLY A 19 10.27 -17.96 -6.76
CA GLY A 19 11.51 -18.33 -7.45
C GLY A 19 11.72 -17.56 -8.76
N GLN A 20 10.65 -17.30 -9.51
CA GLN A 20 10.72 -16.48 -10.74
C GLN A 20 10.90 -14.99 -10.46
N VAL A 21 10.29 -14.46 -9.39
CA VAL A 21 10.31 -13.04 -9.07
C VAL A 21 11.61 -12.62 -8.38
N CYS A 22 12.05 -13.37 -7.37
CA CYS A 22 13.19 -13.01 -6.52
C CYS A 22 14.29 -14.08 -6.43
N GLY A 23 14.19 -15.18 -7.18
CA GLY A 23 15.22 -16.23 -7.22
C GLY A 23 15.20 -17.23 -6.06
N GLU A 24 14.26 -17.10 -5.13
CA GLU A 24 14.07 -17.99 -3.97
C GLU A 24 12.58 -18.13 -3.68
N GLY A 25 12.12 -19.34 -3.36
CA GLY A 25 10.74 -19.61 -2.99
C GLY A 25 10.55 -20.19 -1.58
N GLN A 26 11.61 -20.70 -0.96
CA GLN A 26 11.56 -21.34 0.34
C GLN A 26 11.39 -20.30 1.45
N GLY A 27 10.34 -20.43 2.25
CA GLY A 27 10.10 -19.57 3.41
C GLY A 27 9.80 -18.11 3.05
N ILE A 28 9.45 -17.84 1.79
CA ILE A 28 9.06 -16.52 1.32
C ILE A 28 7.56 -16.32 1.54
N GLU A 29 7.20 -15.22 2.20
CA GLU A 29 5.82 -14.78 2.37
C GLU A 29 5.37 -13.91 1.19
N GLY A 30 4.08 -13.95 0.86
CA GLY A 30 3.50 -13.19 -0.25
C GLY A 30 2.06 -13.63 -0.55
N ASP A 31 1.52 -13.16 -1.67
CA ASP A 31 0.11 -13.36 -2.08
C ASP A 31 -0.10 -14.57 -3.01
N ALA A 32 0.86 -15.51 -3.02
CA ALA A 32 1.02 -16.66 -3.92
C ALA A 32 1.57 -16.36 -5.33
N VAL A 33 1.74 -15.08 -5.71
CA VAL A 33 2.38 -14.68 -6.97
C VAL A 33 3.59 -13.79 -6.70
N THR A 34 3.40 -12.79 -5.85
CA THR A 34 4.37 -11.75 -5.56
C THR A 34 4.89 -11.90 -4.13
N PRO A 35 6.22 -12.03 -3.94
CA PRO A 35 6.82 -11.95 -2.62
C PRO A 35 6.46 -10.63 -1.92
N LEU A 36 6.18 -10.67 -0.62
CA LEU A 36 5.79 -9.49 0.15
C LEU A 36 6.83 -8.37 0.06
N ALA A 37 8.11 -8.72 0.16
CA ALA A 37 9.22 -7.77 0.05
C ALA A 37 9.29 -7.05 -1.31
N CYS A 38 8.75 -7.65 -2.37
CA CYS A 38 8.70 -7.06 -3.71
C CYS A 38 7.47 -6.16 -3.92
N ALA A 39 6.43 -6.29 -3.09
CA ALA A 39 5.23 -5.47 -3.15
C ALA A 39 5.40 -4.12 -2.41
N PHE A 40 6.40 -4.01 -1.53
CA PHE A 40 6.64 -2.83 -0.70
C PHE A 40 7.67 -1.88 -1.36
N LEU A 41 7.38 -0.58 -1.31
CA LEU A 41 8.27 0.47 -1.80
C LEU A 41 8.81 1.27 -0.60
N SER A 42 10.14 1.33 -0.45
CA SER A 42 10.80 1.97 0.69
C SER A 42 10.50 3.46 0.84
N ASN A 43 10.13 4.13 -0.25
CA ASN A 43 9.79 5.55 -0.29
C ASN A 43 8.29 5.82 -0.39
N ALA A 44 7.43 4.80 -0.27
CA ALA A 44 6.00 5.02 -0.26
C ALA A 44 5.60 5.81 0.99
N GLN A 45 4.81 6.88 0.77
CA GLN A 45 4.27 7.70 1.87
C GLN A 45 3.34 6.89 2.79
N ARG A 46 2.68 5.87 2.23
CA ARG A 46 1.83 4.92 2.95
C ARG A 46 1.95 3.55 2.30
N GLN A 47 2.01 2.52 3.14
CA GLN A 47 1.99 1.13 2.73
C GLN A 47 0.86 0.42 3.49
N ILE A 48 0.18 -0.51 2.81
CA ILE A 48 -0.94 -1.25 3.36
C ILE A 48 -0.58 -2.72 3.27
N LEU A 49 -0.58 -3.40 4.42
CA LEU A 49 -0.47 -4.85 4.47
C LEU A 49 -1.88 -5.43 4.57
N LEU A 50 -2.25 -6.28 3.62
CA LEU A 50 -3.51 -7.01 3.63
C LEU A 50 -3.25 -8.44 4.05
N ASP A 51 -3.44 -8.73 5.33
CA ASP A 51 -3.17 -10.06 5.89
C ASP A 51 -4.19 -11.11 5.40
N GLY A 52 -3.71 -12.30 5.07
CA GLY A 52 -4.53 -13.40 4.55
C GLY A 52 -5.14 -13.18 3.16
N VAL A 53 -4.72 -12.15 2.42
CA VAL A 53 -5.25 -11.79 1.09
C VAL A 53 -4.35 -12.31 -0.04
N TRP A 54 -4.97 -12.92 -1.05
CA TRP A 54 -4.31 -13.58 -2.18
C TRP A 54 -4.30 -12.70 -3.45
N HIS A 55 -3.52 -13.13 -4.45
CA HIS A 55 -3.34 -12.37 -5.69
C HIS A 55 -4.55 -12.39 -6.65
N SER A 56 -5.34 -13.47 -6.68
CA SER A 56 -6.31 -13.70 -7.75
C SER A 56 -7.68 -14.17 -7.26
N MET A 57 -8.72 -13.74 -7.99
CA MET A 57 -10.09 -14.25 -7.87
C MET A 57 -10.24 -15.69 -8.33
N SER A 58 -9.36 -16.15 -9.23
CA SER A 58 -9.49 -17.46 -9.86
C SER A 58 -8.61 -18.49 -9.19
N ARG A 59 -9.09 -19.72 -9.12
CA ARG A 59 -8.31 -20.87 -8.68
C ARG A 59 -7.08 -21.04 -9.57
N VAL A 60 -5.94 -21.37 -8.95
CA VAL A 60 -4.65 -21.54 -9.63
C VAL A 60 -4.79 -22.46 -10.85
N GLY A 61 -4.37 -21.95 -12.01
CA GLY A 61 -4.40 -22.68 -13.29
C GLY A 61 -5.74 -22.63 -14.03
N THR A 62 -6.69 -21.84 -13.55
CA THR A 62 -8.01 -21.62 -14.17
C THR A 62 -8.30 -20.13 -14.29
N PHE A 63 -9.25 -19.76 -15.13
CA PHE A 63 -9.76 -18.39 -15.23
C PHE A 63 -11.21 -18.25 -14.77
N GLU A 64 -11.97 -19.35 -14.78
CA GLU A 64 -13.42 -19.35 -14.59
C GLU A 64 -13.85 -19.89 -13.22
N GLU A 65 -12.97 -20.63 -12.52
CA GLU A 65 -13.27 -21.17 -11.19
C GLU A 65 -12.87 -20.17 -10.11
N ASP A 66 -13.77 -19.91 -9.17
CA ASP A 66 -13.51 -19.09 -7.98
C ASP A 66 -12.36 -19.70 -7.14
N SER A 67 -11.47 -18.85 -6.62
CA SER A 67 -10.32 -19.28 -5.83
C SER A 67 -10.69 -19.88 -4.48
N GLY A 68 -11.88 -19.54 -3.96
CA GLY A 68 -12.31 -19.84 -2.60
C GLY A 68 -11.53 -19.06 -1.54
N THR A 69 -10.68 -18.10 -1.93
CA THR A 69 -9.85 -17.28 -1.05
C THR A 69 -10.15 -15.80 -1.25
N VAL A 70 -10.02 -15.01 -0.18
CA VAL A 70 -10.09 -13.55 -0.28
C VAL A 70 -8.90 -13.07 -1.09
N TRP A 71 -9.13 -12.18 -2.05
CA TRP A 71 -8.12 -11.55 -2.90
C TRP A 71 -8.28 -10.03 -2.86
N TYR A 72 -7.28 -9.27 -3.33
CA TYR A 72 -7.26 -7.81 -3.11
C TYR A 72 -8.43 -7.04 -3.72
N GLY A 73 -9.16 -7.65 -4.67
CA GLY A 73 -10.38 -7.10 -5.27
C GLY A 73 -11.69 -7.59 -4.63
N SER A 74 -11.63 -8.42 -3.59
CA SER A 74 -12.82 -8.89 -2.87
C SER A 74 -13.50 -7.75 -2.10
N ASP A 75 -14.83 -7.80 -1.99
CA ASP A 75 -15.63 -6.82 -1.23
C ASP A 75 -15.13 -6.64 0.22
N ALA A 76 -14.69 -7.73 0.85
CA ALA A 76 -14.14 -7.72 2.21
C ALA A 76 -12.84 -6.89 2.38
N VAL A 77 -12.18 -6.52 1.28
CA VAL A 77 -10.90 -5.77 1.27
C VAL A 77 -11.10 -4.29 0.95
N VAL A 78 -12.24 -3.92 0.34
CA VAL A 78 -12.48 -2.56 -0.17
C VAL A 78 -12.28 -1.48 0.91
N ASP A 79 -12.78 -1.71 2.12
CA ASP A 79 -12.66 -0.73 3.22
C ASP A 79 -11.19 -0.47 3.61
N ALA A 80 -10.32 -1.48 3.53
CA ALA A 80 -8.89 -1.31 3.83
C ALA A 80 -8.21 -0.39 2.81
N TRP A 81 -8.60 -0.48 1.54
CA TRP A 81 -8.17 0.45 0.50
C TRP A 81 -8.71 1.86 0.73
N LEU A 82 -10.02 1.98 0.97
CA LEU A 82 -10.67 3.28 1.15
C LEU A 82 -10.13 4.02 2.36
N TRP A 83 -9.86 3.33 3.47
CA TRP A 83 -9.26 3.91 4.66
C TRP A 83 -7.92 4.61 4.38
N ALA A 84 -7.14 4.08 3.42
CA ALA A 84 -5.87 4.69 3.06
C ALA A 84 -6.00 6.00 2.29
N LEU A 85 -7.14 6.23 1.63
CA LEU A 85 -7.43 7.45 0.88
C LEU A 85 -8.01 8.56 1.74
N VAL A 86 -8.52 8.23 2.94
CA VAL A 86 -9.00 9.23 3.89
C VAL A 86 -7.80 9.83 4.62
N GLU A 87 -7.30 10.96 4.11
CA GLU A 87 -6.41 11.84 4.87
C GLU A 87 -7.15 12.34 6.14
N PRO A 88 -6.52 12.33 7.33
CA PRO A 88 -7.03 13.10 8.45
C PRO A 88 -6.87 14.59 8.12
N HIS A 89 -7.90 15.15 7.48
CA HIS A 89 -8.01 16.56 7.08
C HIS A 89 -7.76 17.57 8.23
N ALA A 90 -7.79 17.13 9.48
CA ALA A 90 -7.69 17.99 10.65
C ALA A 90 -6.27 18.48 10.99
N ALA A 91 -5.22 17.71 10.67
CA ALA A 91 -3.86 18.04 11.15
C ALA A 91 -3.13 19.04 10.23
N THR A 92 -3.29 18.90 8.91
CA THR A 92 -2.58 19.72 7.92
C THR A 92 -3.11 21.16 7.88
N THR A 93 -4.43 21.34 8.03
CA THR A 93 -5.04 22.68 8.01
C THR A 93 -4.67 23.48 9.27
N ALA A 94 -4.71 22.87 10.45
CA ALA A 94 -4.37 23.57 11.70
C ALA A 94 -2.91 24.04 11.74
N ALA A 95 -1.97 23.21 11.26
CA ALA A 95 -0.55 23.56 11.22
C ALA A 95 -0.25 24.70 10.23
N GLN A 96 -0.89 24.67 9.05
CA GLN A 96 -0.75 25.72 8.03
C GLN A 96 -1.36 27.04 8.48
N SER A 97 -2.54 27.01 9.10
CA SER A 97 -3.19 28.22 9.63
C SER A 97 -2.36 28.88 10.73
N THR A 98 -1.74 28.08 11.62
CA THR A 98 -0.91 28.60 12.71
C THR A 98 0.35 29.30 12.19
N GLN A 99 1.03 28.72 11.18
CA GLN A 99 2.20 29.35 10.56
C GLN A 99 1.83 30.65 9.83
N GLN A 100 0.70 30.68 9.12
CA GLN A 100 0.24 31.87 8.42
C GLN A 100 -0.08 33.02 9.39
N GLN A 101 -0.73 32.70 10.51
CA GLN A 101 -1.06 33.68 11.54
C GLN A 101 0.20 34.24 12.23
N ALA A 102 1.20 33.38 12.47
CA ALA A 102 2.49 33.80 13.01
C ALA A 102 3.25 34.74 12.06
N GLN A 103 3.26 34.44 10.74
CA GLN A 103 3.89 35.30 9.73
C GLN A 103 3.21 36.66 9.60
N GLN A 104 1.87 36.69 9.58
CA GLN A 104 1.12 37.95 9.54
C GLN A 104 1.36 38.80 10.79
N THR A 105 1.45 38.16 11.96
CA THR A 105 1.74 38.86 13.23
C THR A 105 3.13 39.48 13.22
N GLN A 106 4.15 38.78 12.71
CA GLN A 106 5.50 39.34 12.57
C GLN A 106 5.55 40.52 11.60
N GLN A 107 4.88 40.42 10.45
CA GLN A 107 4.80 41.53 9.48
C GLN A 107 4.12 42.77 10.07
N ALA A 108 3.04 42.58 10.82
CA ALA A 108 2.34 43.67 11.48
C ALA A 108 3.21 44.38 12.52
N GLN A 109 3.96 43.62 13.32
CA GLN A 109 4.90 44.17 14.32
C GLN A 109 6.04 44.95 13.68
N GLN A 110 6.64 44.42 12.60
CA GLN A 110 7.70 45.11 11.86
C GLN A 110 7.20 46.43 11.24
N THR A 111 5.98 46.43 10.71
CA THR A 111 5.36 47.63 10.11
C THR A 111 5.10 48.71 11.16
N GLN A 112 4.62 48.34 12.34
CA GLN A 112 4.38 49.28 13.44
C GLN A 112 5.69 49.86 13.99
N GLN A 113 6.75 49.05 14.14
CA GLN A 113 8.06 49.55 14.57
C GLN A 113 8.63 50.56 13.57
N ALA A 114 8.53 50.29 12.26
CA ALA A 114 9.01 51.20 11.23
C ALA A 114 8.29 52.57 11.25
N GLN A 115 7.00 52.60 11.61
CA GLN A 115 6.20 53.82 11.73
C GLN A 115 6.51 54.64 12.99
N GLN A 116 7.00 54.01 14.07
CA GLN A 116 7.35 54.69 15.32
C GLN A 116 8.76 55.30 15.31
N THR A 117 9.60 54.93 14.34
CA THR A 117 10.97 55.43 14.17
C THR A 117 11.09 56.58 13.16
N GLN A 118 9.98 57.10 12.64
CA GLN A 118 9.92 58.31 11.79
C GLN A 118 9.37 59.50 12.58
#